data_AF-A0A9K3CWX8-F1
#
_entry.id   AF-A0A9K3CWX8-F1
#
_cell.length_a   1.000
_cell.length_b   1.000
_cell.length_c   1.000
_cell.angle_alpha   90.00
_cell.angle_beta   90.00
_cell.angle_gamma   90.00
#
_symmetry.space_group_name_H-M   'P 1'
#
loop_
_entity.id
_entity.type
_entity.pdbx_description
1 polymer ?
#
loop_
_entity_poly.entity_id
_entity_poly.type
_entity_poly.pdbx_seq_one_letter_code
_entity_poly.pdbx_strand_id
1 'polypeptide(L)'
;MSSPVPPVDRYQPAQTARLDRDSFRESYRDENPRQTQSRSAYLSATGYGAGGEEVRDMKKQLAAKNAQVSLLQAENARMAADIRSSKNEFQAQRQYIDTLKIALNMRAEDFQLPNGEYFVSAVELRAALDKAEGQLETVKREKDRVSSRLDESKNLLKELHSTVKEVSARAVAQAKVIKDLKAAESS
;
A
#
# COMPACT_ATOMS: atom_id res chain seq x y z
N MET A 1 -18.83 -94.00 21.74
CA MET A 1 -19.42 -94.79 20.66
C MET A 1 -19.20 -94.06 19.35
N SER A 2 -18.51 -94.71 18.42
CA SER A 2 -18.19 -94.25 17.07
C SER A 2 -19.42 -93.84 16.28
N SER A 3 -19.25 -92.88 15.36
CA SER A 3 -19.62 -92.94 13.92
C SER A 3 -19.66 -91.51 13.34
N PRO A 4 -19.62 -91.32 12.00
CA PRO A 4 -18.38 -90.99 11.30
C PRO A 4 -18.53 -89.73 10.43
N VAL A 5 -17.42 -89.24 9.90
CA VAL A 5 -17.38 -88.21 8.85
C VAL A 5 -17.97 -88.77 7.54
N PRO A 6 -18.93 -88.08 6.90
CA PRO A 6 -19.23 -88.25 5.48
C PRO A 6 -18.51 -87.21 4.60
N PRO A 7 -18.32 -87.53 3.31
CA PRO A 7 -17.14 -87.13 2.55
C PRO A 7 -17.27 -85.79 1.82
N VAL A 8 -16.08 -85.25 1.55
CA VAL A 8 -15.77 -84.07 0.72
C VAL A 8 -16.25 -84.31 -0.70
N ASP A 9 -17.23 -83.53 -1.14
CA ASP A 9 -17.58 -83.44 -2.54
C ASP A 9 -16.76 -82.35 -3.24
N ARG A 10 -16.16 -82.74 -4.35
CA ARG A 10 -15.17 -82.00 -5.11
C ARG A 10 -15.85 -80.85 -5.85
N TYR A 11 -15.54 -79.61 -5.46
CA TYR A 11 -15.67 -78.48 -6.37
C TYR A 11 -14.56 -78.57 -7.44
N GLN A 12 -14.95 -78.87 -8.68
CA GLN A 12 -14.17 -78.54 -9.87
C GLN A 12 -14.75 -77.30 -10.56
N PRO A 13 -13.91 -76.53 -11.29
CA PRO A 13 -14.06 -75.09 -11.40
C PRO A 13 -14.88 -74.67 -12.62
N ALA A 14 -15.85 -73.76 -12.43
CA ALA A 14 -16.36 -72.94 -13.52
C ALA A 14 -15.39 -71.76 -13.72
N GLN A 15 -14.76 -71.77 -14.89
CA GLN A 15 -13.90 -70.71 -15.41
C GLN A 15 -14.68 -69.38 -15.41
N THR A 16 -14.36 -68.49 -14.47
CA THR A 16 -14.78 -67.10 -14.58
C THR A 16 -13.74 -66.36 -15.40
N ALA A 17 -14.16 -65.96 -16.60
CA ALA A 17 -13.43 -65.08 -17.47
C ALA A 17 -12.98 -63.84 -16.68
N ARG A 18 -11.66 -63.59 -16.68
CA ARG A 18 -11.09 -62.30 -16.30
C ARG A 18 -11.60 -61.29 -17.33
N LEU A 19 -12.63 -60.52 -16.96
CA LEU A 19 -12.94 -59.28 -17.65
C LEU A 19 -11.94 -58.23 -17.15
N ASP A 20 -11.07 -57.82 -18.07
CA ASP A 20 -10.10 -56.74 -17.88
C ASP A 20 -10.77 -55.50 -17.30
N ARG A 21 -10.36 -55.16 -16.09
CA ARG A 21 -10.79 -53.98 -15.33
C ARG A 21 -10.27 -52.67 -15.92
N ASP A 22 -9.46 -52.76 -16.98
CA ASP A 22 -8.84 -51.61 -17.65
C ASP A 22 -9.68 -51.07 -18.82
N SER A 23 -10.77 -51.75 -19.21
CA SER A 23 -11.62 -51.30 -20.34
C SER A 23 -12.63 -50.21 -19.98
N PHE A 24 -12.71 -49.76 -18.71
CA PHE A 24 -13.72 -48.79 -18.27
C PHE A 24 -13.18 -47.38 -17.99
N ARG A 25 -11.90 -47.11 -18.31
CA ARG A 25 -11.26 -45.82 -18.00
C ARG A 25 -11.08 -44.89 -19.21
N GLU A 26 -11.82 -45.11 -20.29
CA GLU A 26 -11.57 -44.40 -21.55
C GLU A 26 -12.83 -43.89 -22.28
N SER A 27 -13.95 -43.67 -21.57
CA SER A 27 -15.19 -43.16 -22.19
C SER A 27 -15.64 -41.76 -21.75
N TYR A 28 -14.80 -40.97 -21.07
CA TYR A 28 -15.10 -39.57 -20.76
C TYR A 28 -13.88 -38.64 -20.90
N ARG A 29 -13.14 -38.80 -22.00
CA ARG A 29 -12.11 -37.82 -22.39
C ARG A 29 -12.27 -37.29 -23.80
N ASP A 30 -13.52 -37.24 -24.27
CA ASP A 30 -13.93 -36.35 -25.36
C ASP A 30 -14.78 -35.22 -24.76
N GLU A 31 -14.09 -34.29 -24.08
CA GLU A 31 -14.63 -32.94 -23.96
C GLU A 31 -14.69 -32.36 -25.37
N ASN A 32 -15.85 -32.52 -26.01
CA ASN A 32 -16.13 -32.01 -27.34
C ASN A 32 -15.75 -30.51 -27.38
N PRO A 33 -14.71 -30.10 -28.12
CA PRO A 33 -14.21 -28.72 -28.11
C PRO A 33 -15.26 -27.72 -28.63
N ARG A 34 -16.29 -28.20 -29.33
CA ARG A 34 -17.44 -27.39 -29.73
C ARG A 34 -18.33 -27.00 -28.54
N GLN A 35 -18.43 -27.82 -27.49
CA GLN A 35 -19.19 -27.48 -26.28
C GLN A 35 -18.48 -26.48 -25.40
N THR A 36 -17.15 -26.55 -25.26
CA THR A 36 -16.38 -25.55 -24.51
C THR A 36 -16.35 -24.20 -25.23
N GLN A 37 -16.21 -24.19 -26.56
CA GLN A 37 -16.37 -22.98 -27.36
C GLN A 37 -17.79 -22.42 -27.29
N SER A 38 -18.83 -23.27 -27.33
CA SER A 38 -20.22 -22.82 -27.19
C SER A 38 -20.50 -22.27 -25.80
N ARG A 39 -19.97 -22.87 -24.73
CA ARG A 39 -20.16 -22.40 -23.35
C ARG A 39 -19.40 -21.10 -23.09
N SER A 40 -18.18 -20.96 -23.64
CA SER A 40 -17.41 -19.71 -23.62
C SER A 40 -18.10 -18.60 -24.41
N ALA A 41 -18.65 -18.92 -25.58
CA ALA A 41 -19.41 -17.98 -26.42
C ALA A 41 -20.77 -17.62 -25.81
N TYR A 42 -21.44 -18.53 -25.11
CA TYR A 42 -22.67 -18.23 -24.37
C TYR A 42 -22.39 -17.33 -23.16
N LEU A 43 -21.33 -17.59 -22.40
CA LEU A 43 -20.95 -16.75 -21.27
C LEU A 43 -20.48 -15.34 -21.69
N SER A 44 -19.95 -15.19 -22.91
CA SER A 44 -19.66 -13.86 -23.48
C SER A 44 -20.90 -13.19 -24.05
N ALA A 45 -21.81 -13.93 -24.67
CA ALA A 45 -23.06 -13.42 -25.25
C ALA A 45 -24.12 -13.03 -24.20
N THR A 46 -24.13 -13.66 -23.01
CA THR A 46 -25.06 -13.33 -21.91
C THR A 46 -24.56 -12.19 -21.02
N GLY A 47 -23.39 -11.59 -21.29
CA GLY A 47 -22.81 -10.50 -20.50
C GLY A 47 -22.14 -10.94 -19.19
N TYR A 48 -22.13 -12.24 -18.88
CA TYR A 48 -21.56 -12.81 -17.65
C TYR A 48 -20.02 -12.75 -17.60
N GLY A 49 -19.35 -12.87 -18.76
CA GLY A 49 -17.91 -12.64 -18.87
C GLY A 49 -17.51 -11.20 -18.56
N ALA A 50 -18.30 -10.23 -19.06
CA ALA A 50 -18.02 -8.81 -18.94
C ALA A 50 -18.12 -8.31 -17.48
N GLY A 51 -19.18 -8.67 -16.74
CA GLY A 51 -19.34 -8.23 -15.35
C GLY A 51 -18.31 -8.84 -14.38
N GLY A 52 -17.91 -10.10 -14.62
CA GLY A 52 -16.86 -10.75 -13.82
C GLY A 52 -15.47 -10.16 -14.06
N GLU A 53 -15.16 -9.80 -15.30
CA GLU A 53 -13.93 -9.09 -15.67
C GLU A 53 -13.91 -7.66 -15.12
N GLU A 54 -15.03 -6.94 -15.20
CA GLU A 54 -15.15 -5.57 -14.69
C GLU A 54 -14.94 -5.51 -13.16
N VAL A 55 -15.53 -6.44 -12.39
CA VAL A 55 -15.28 -6.53 -10.94
C VAL A 55 -13.83 -6.89 -10.64
N ARG A 56 -13.20 -7.75 -11.44
CA ARG A 56 -11.77 -8.09 -11.28
C ARG A 56 -10.89 -6.87 -11.54
N ASP A 57 -11.20 -6.07 -12.55
CA ASP A 57 -10.45 -4.87 -12.88
C ASP A 57 -10.67 -3.75 -11.85
N MET A 58 -11.90 -3.55 -11.36
CA MET A 58 -12.16 -2.63 -10.25
C MET A 58 -11.40 -3.03 -8.97
N LYS A 59 -11.28 -4.33 -8.68
CA LYS A 59 -10.45 -4.80 -7.56
C LYS A 59 -8.98 -4.45 -7.73
N LYS A 60 -8.43 -4.60 -8.95
CA LYS A 60 -7.05 -4.18 -9.26
C LYS A 60 -6.89 -2.66 -9.08
N GLN A 61 -7.84 -1.87 -9.59
CA GLN A 61 -7.82 -0.41 -9.46
C GLN A 61 -7.91 0.02 -7.99
N LEU A 62 -8.75 -0.65 -7.19
CA LEU A 62 -8.89 -0.38 -5.76
C LEU A 62 -7.59 -0.72 -5.01
N ALA A 63 -6.96 -1.86 -5.32
CA ALA A 63 -5.68 -2.23 -4.75
C ALA A 63 -4.58 -1.21 -5.09
N ALA A 64 -4.52 -0.76 -6.34
CA ALA A 64 -3.57 0.26 -6.78
C ALA A 64 -3.80 1.61 -6.07
N LYS A 65 -5.05 2.07 -5.99
CA LYS A 65 -5.39 3.32 -5.28
C LYS A 65 -5.10 3.23 -3.77
N ASN A 66 -5.38 2.09 -3.13
CA ASN A 66 -5.06 1.88 -1.73
C ASN A 66 -3.55 1.89 -1.48
N ALA A 67 -2.76 1.30 -2.38
CA ALA A 67 -1.30 1.39 -2.30
C ALA A 67 -0.82 2.85 -2.41
N GLN A 68 -1.40 3.63 -3.32
CA GLN A 68 -1.10 5.06 -3.47
C GLN A 68 -1.48 5.87 -2.22
N VAL A 69 -2.63 5.60 -1.60
CA VAL A 69 -3.03 6.21 -0.30
C VAL A 69 -1.97 5.92 0.74
N SER A 70 -1.54 4.66 0.86
CA SER A 70 -0.57 4.25 1.87
C SER A 70 0.79 4.94 1.67
N LEU A 71 1.22 5.14 0.42
CA LEU A 71 2.44 5.87 0.09
C LEU A 71 2.34 7.36 0.47
N LEU A 72 1.24 8.02 0.10
CA LEU A 72 1.02 9.44 0.45
C LEU A 72 0.91 9.66 1.96
N GLN A 73 0.31 8.70 2.69
CA GLN A 73 0.28 8.73 4.16
C GLN A 73 1.68 8.68 4.76
N ALA A 74 2.53 7.78 4.26
CA ALA A 74 3.92 7.67 4.70
C ALA A 74 4.72 8.94 4.38
N GLU A 75 4.54 9.52 3.19
CA GLU A 75 5.18 10.77 2.81
C GLU A 75 4.73 11.94 3.69
N ASN A 76 3.43 12.05 3.99
CA ASN A 76 2.91 13.06 4.91
C ASN A 76 3.48 12.93 6.31
N ALA A 77 3.60 11.70 6.83
CA ALA A 77 4.22 11.45 8.13
C ALA A 77 5.69 11.90 8.16
N ARG A 78 6.43 11.61 7.08
CA ARG A 78 7.82 12.06 6.91
C ARG A 78 7.93 13.58 6.84
N MET A 79 7.16 14.25 5.97
CA MET A 79 7.17 15.72 5.88
C MET A 79 6.78 16.39 7.20
N ALA A 80 5.84 15.81 7.95
CA ALA A 80 5.47 16.31 9.28
C ALA A 80 6.59 16.14 10.33
N ALA A 81 7.48 15.16 10.16
CA ALA A 81 8.68 15.02 10.97
C ALA A 81 9.74 16.07 10.56
N ASP A 82 9.96 16.27 9.26
CA ASP A 82 10.90 17.25 8.71
C ASP A 82 10.54 18.69 9.15
N ILE A 83 9.25 19.04 9.15
CA ILE A 83 8.76 20.34 9.67
C ILE A 83 9.06 20.48 11.16
N ARG A 84 8.91 19.41 11.95
CA ARG A 84 9.24 19.43 13.38
C ARG A 84 10.73 19.62 13.62
N SER A 85 11.59 18.93 12.86
CA SER A 85 13.04 19.13 12.92
C SER A 85 13.42 20.56 12.56
N SER A 86 12.92 21.06 11.42
CA SER A 86 13.20 22.43 10.95
C SER A 86 12.74 23.49 11.94
N LYS A 87 11.61 23.25 12.63
CA LYS A 87 11.12 24.15 13.69
C LYS A 87 12.07 24.20 14.88
N ASN A 88 12.61 23.06 15.30
CA ASN A 88 13.57 23.00 16.41
C ASN A 88 14.88 23.69 16.02
N GLU A 89 15.38 23.46 14.80
CA GLU A 89 16.58 24.13 14.27
C GLU A 89 16.40 25.64 14.20
N PHE A 90 15.24 26.11 13.70
CA PHE A 90 14.90 27.53 13.68
C PHE A 90 14.91 28.15 15.09
N GLN A 91 14.38 27.43 16.09
CA GLN A 91 14.41 27.90 17.48
C GLN A 91 15.84 27.97 18.04
N ALA A 92 16.67 26.96 17.79
CA ALA A 92 18.06 26.94 18.24
C ALA A 92 18.88 28.07 17.59
N GLN A 93 18.73 28.28 16.28
CA GLN A 93 19.38 29.37 15.56
C GLN A 93 18.91 30.74 16.08
N ARG A 94 17.63 30.88 16.41
CA ARG A 94 17.10 32.11 17.00
C ARG A 94 17.74 32.42 18.35
N GLN A 95 17.86 31.43 19.24
CA GLN A 95 18.53 31.58 20.53
C GLN A 95 20.02 31.93 20.37
N TYR A 96 20.70 31.32 19.39
CA TYR A 96 22.09 31.63 19.07
C TYR A 96 22.26 33.08 18.61
N ILE A 97 21.38 33.58 17.74
CA ILE A 97 21.34 34.99 17.31
C ILE A 97 21.12 35.93 18.50
N ASP A 98 20.18 35.63 19.38
CA ASP A 98 19.90 36.45 20.57
C ASP A 98 21.13 36.49 21.50
N THR A 99 21.86 35.37 21.62
CA THR A 99 23.12 35.30 22.39
C THR A 99 24.22 36.15 21.75
N LEU A 100 24.39 36.11 20.42
CA LEU A 100 25.35 36.95 19.70
C LEU A 100 25.03 38.44 19.84
N LYS A 101 23.74 38.81 19.82
CA LYS A 101 23.29 40.20 20.04
C LYS A 101 23.64 40.70 21.44
N ILE A 102 23.42 39.87 22.47
CA ILE A 102 23.82 40.21 23.84
C ILE A 102 25.34 40.37 23.92
N ALA A 103 26.12 39.44 23.37
CA ALA A 103 27.58 39.51 23.39
C ALA A 103 28.10 40.76 22.66
N LEU A 104 27.50 41.14 21.53
CA LEU A 104 27.86 42.34 20.79
C LEU A 104 27.53 43.62 21.59
N ASN A 105 26.38 43.66 22.26
CA ASN A 105 26.00 44.77 23.13
C ASN A 105 26.94 44.88 24.35
N MET A 106 27.26 43.77 25.01
CA MET A 106 28.21 43.74 26.14
C MET A 106 29.63 44.16 25.74
N ARG A 107 29.98 44.05 24.46
CA ARG A 107 31.32 44.39 23.95
C ARG A 107 31.41 45.78 23.36
N ALA A 108 30.27 46.38 23.04
CA ALA A 108 30.15 47.83 22.84
C ALA A 108 30.33 48.58 24.18
N GLU A 109 30.22 47.87 25.30
CA GLU A 109 30.61 48.32 26.64
C GLU A 109 32.03 47.78 26.95
N ASP A 110 33.06 48.59 26.64
CA ASP A 110 34.48 48.21 26.56
C ASP A 110 35.03 47.26 27.65
N PHE A 111 35.57 46.11 27.25
CA PHE A 111 36.54 45.32 28.03
C PHE A 111 37.78 45.04 27.18
N GLN A 112 38.82 45.87 27.39
CA GLN A 112 40.16 45.67 26.86
C GLN A 112 40.89 44.69 27.80
N LEU A 113 41.45 43.60 27.28
CA LEU A 113 42.33 42.77 28.10
C LEU A 113 43.59 43.60 28.47
N PRO A 114 44.28 43.28 29.58
CA PRO A 114 45.50 43.99 30.02
C PRO A 114 46.62 44.03 28.98
N ASN A 115 46.58 43.14 27.99
CA ASN A 115 47.53 43.07 26.87
C ASN A 115 47.06 43.81 25.61
N GLY A 116 45.94 44.54 25.66
CA GLY A 116 45.36 45.25 24.51
C GLY A 116 44.59 44.36 23.53
N GLU A 117 44.52 43.05 23.79
CA GLU A 117 43.77 42.11 22.95
C GLU A 117 42.29 42.07 23.35
N TYR A 118 41.48 41.68 22.38
CA TYR A 118 40.05 41.61 22.48
C TYR A 118 39.67 40.13 22.25
N PHE A 119 39.08 39.44 23.23
CA PHE A 119 38.71 38.00 23.21
C PHE A 119 38.13 37.43 21.87
N VAL A 120 37.30 38.19 21.15
CA VAL A 120 36.82 37.98 19.75
C VAL A 120 36.35 39.35 19.27
N SER A 121 36.98 39.98 18.28
CA SER A 121 36.67 41.36 17.88
C SER A 121 35.17 41.59 17.62
N ALA A 122 34.65 42.79 17.90
CA ALA A 122 33.24 43.12 17.62
C ALA A 122 32.88 42.91 16.13
N VAL A 123 33.89 43.01 15.25
CA VAL A 123 33.80 42.71 13.82
C VAL A 123 33.52 41.22 13.58
N GLU A 124 34.22 40.31 14.25
CA GLU A 124 34.00 38.86 14.14
C GLU A 124 32.63 38.45 14.68
N LEU A 125 32.19 39.02 15.81
CA LEU A 125 30.85 38.78 16.34
C LEU A 125 29.76 39.27 15.39
N ARG A 126 29.96 40.41 14.73
CA ARG A 126 29.02 40.94 13.75
C ARG A 126 28.96 40.09 12.49
N ALA A 127 30.10 39.65 11.97
CA ALA A 127 30.15 38.73 10.85
C ALA A 127 29.46 37.38 11.17
N ALA A 128 29.65 36.85 12.39
CA ALA A 128 28.97 35.64 12.84
C ALA A 128 27.45 35.86 12.96
N LEU A 129 27.01 37.03 13.43
CA LEU A 129 25.61 37.40 13.53
C LEU A 129 24.95 37.47 12.15
N ASP A 130 25.55 38.20 11.20
CA ASP A 130 25.03 38.33 9.84
C ASP A 130 24.91 36.95 9.16
N LYS A 131 25.91 36.08 9.35
CA LYS A 131 25.89 34.71 8.84
C LYS A 131 24.76 33.88 9.47
N ALA A 132 24.59 33.96 10.79
CA ALA A 132 23.54 33.24 11.49
C ALA A 132 22.14 33.70 11.08
N GLU A 133 21.93 35.02 10.91
CA GLU A 133 20.67 35.59 10.43
C GLU A 133 20.36 35.13 8.99
N GLY A 134 21.36 35.05 8.12
CA GLY A 134 21.21 34.49 6.78
C GLY A 134 20.83 33.01 6.77
N GLN A 135 21.43 32.20 7.66
CA GLN A 135 21.06 30.80 7.83
C GLN A 135 19.63 30.63 8.36
N LEU A 136 19.23 31.44 9.35
CA LEU A 136 17.88 31.43 9.92
C LEU A 136 16.81 31.70 8.85
N GLU A 137 17.06 32.67 7.97
CA GLU A 137 16.14 33.00 6.89
C GLU A 137 16.04 31.88 5.84
N THR A 138 17.14 31.15 5.60
CA THR A 138 17.14 29.98 4.71
C THR A 138 16.28 28.86 5.30
N VAL A 139 16.49 28.49 6.56
CA VAL A 139 15.70 27.45 7.26
C VAL A 139 14.22 27.82 7.28
N LYS A 140 13.90 29.09 7.51
CA LYS A 140 12.51 29.57 7.50
C LYS A 140 11.83 29.34 6.15
N ARG A 141 12.50 29.67 5.03
CA ARG A 141 11.96 29.45 3.69
C ARG A 141 11.78 27.98 3.38
N GLU A 142 12.71 27.12 3.80
CA GLU A 142 12.59 25.68 3.62
C GLU A 142 11.42 25.10 4.41
N LYS A 143 11.27 25.50 5.68
CA LYS A 143 10.11 25.13 6.50
C LYS A 143 8.78 25.50 5.83
N ASP A 144 8.69 26.70 5.27
CA ASP A 144 7.48 27.17 4.60
C ASP A 144 7.22 26.39 3.31
N ARG A 145 8.25 26.08 2.51
CA ARG A 145 8.13 25.22 1.31
C ARG A 145 7.65 23.81 1.65
N VAL A 146 8.22 23.17 2.67
CA VAL A 146 7.81 21.82 3.10
C VAL A 146 6.37 21.86 3.64
N SER A 147 5.99 22.92 4.35
CA SER A 147 4.61 23.11 4.81
C SER A 147 3.61 23.15 3.65
N SER A 148 3.89 23.91 2.59
CA SER A 148 3.01 23.96 1.42
C SER A 148 2.87 22.59 0.74
N ARG A 149 3.98 21.86 0.57
CA ARG A 149 3.95 20.49 0.00
C ARG A 149 3.14 19.51 0.85
N LEU A 150 3.23 19.62 2.18
CA LEU A 150 2.44 18.79 3.08
C LEU A 150 0.94 19.08 2.92
N ASP A 151 0.54 20.34 2.75
CA ASP A 151 -0.86 20.69 2.57
C ASP A 151 -1.41 20.26 1.20
N GLU A 152 -0.61 20.38 0.13
CA GLU A 152 -0.93 19.81 -1.19
C GLU A 152 -1.14 18.29 -1.12
N SER A 153 -0.21 17.56 -0.49
CA SER A 153 -0.30 16.11 -0.36
C SER A 153 -1.51 15.67 0.51
N LYS A 154 -1.85 16.42 1.57
CA LYS A 154 -3.08 16.18 2.33
C LYS A 154 -4.34 16.33 1.48
N ASN A 155 -4.37 17.29 0.55
CA ASN A 155 -5.51 17.47 -0.34
C ASN A 155 -5.61 16.34 -1.36
N LEU A 156 -4.50 15.94 -1.97
CA LEU A 156 -4.45 14.76 -2.85
C LEU A 156 -4.94 13.48 -2.15
N LEU A 157 -4.59 13.31 -0.88
CA LEU A 157 -5.02 12.16 -0.09
C LEU A 157 -6.54 12.17 0.18
N LYS A 158 -7.14 13.35 0.41
CA LYS A 158 -8.60 13.49 0.53
C LYS A 158 -9.31 13.11 -0.77
N GLU A 159 -8.81 13.59 -1.90
CA GLU A 159 -9.37 13.28 -3.23
C GLU A 159 -9.27 11.77 -3.53
N LEU A 160 -8.12 11.17 -3.23
CA LEU A 160 -7.89 9.76 -3.44
C LEU A 160 -8.78 8.90 -2.54
N HIS A 161 -8.98 9.28 -1.27
CA HIS A 161 -9.93 8.65 -0.37
C HIS A 161 -11.36 8.70 -0.91
N SER A 162 -11.81 9.84 -1.44
CA SER A 162 -13.14 9.97 -2.07
C SER A 162 -13.27 8.98 -3.24
N THR A 163 -12.26 8.94 -4.10
CA THR A 163 -12.24 8.05 -5.26
C THR A 163 -12.26 6.57 -4.85
N VAL A 164 -11.48 6.19 -3.83
CA VAL A 164 -11.46 4.82 -3.28
C VAL A 164 -12.84 4.43 -2.76
N LYS A 165 -13.51 5.33 -2.04
CA LYS A 165 -14.87 5.10 -1.52
C LYS A 165 -15.88 4.87 -2.65
N GLU A 166 -15.83 5.68 -3.70
CA GLU A 166 -16.70 5.54 -4.88
C GLU A 166 -16.46 4.23 -5.63
N VAL A 167 -15.20 3.90 -5.93
CA VAL A 167 -14.85 2.64 -6.63
C VAL A 167 -15.26 1.44 -5.79
N SER A 168 -15.05 1.48 -4.47
CA SER A 168 -15.49 0.43 -3.55
C SER A 168 -17.00 0.25 -3.57
N ALA A 169 -17.78 1.33 -3.52
CA ALA A 169 -19.24 1.27 -3.60
C ALA A 169 -19.73 0.67 -4.93
N ARG A 170 -19.14 1.07 -6.06
CA ARG A 170 -19.45 0.50 -7.39
C ARG A 170 -19.12 -0.98 -7.47
N ALA A 171 -17.97 -1.39 -6.93
CA ALA A 171 -17.57 -2.81 -6.91
C ALA A 171 -18.53 -3.67 -6.07
N VAL A 172 -19.01 -3.16 -4.94
CA VAL A 172 -20.02 -3.85 -4.11
C VAL A 172 -21.35 -3.96 -4.86
N ALA A 173 -21.80 -2.89 -5.52
CA ALA A 173 -23.04 -2.90 -6.29
C ALA A 173 -22.99 -3.92 -7.44
N GLN A 174 -21.91 -3.94 -8.22
CA GLN A 174 -21.75 -4.93 -9.29
C GLN A 174 -21.64 -6.37 -8.78
N ALA A 175 -20.92 -6.60 -7.69
CA ALA A 175 -20.83 -7.93 -7.07
C ALA A 175 -22.21 -8.45 -6.65
N LYS A 176 -23.09 -7.56 -6.15
CA LYS A 176 -24.48 -7.91 -5.83
C LYS A 176 -25.27 -8.29 -7.09
N VAL A 177 -25.21 -7.48 -8.14
CA VAL A 177 -25.89 -7.76 -9.42
C VAL A 177 -25.49 -9.13 -9.97
N ILE A 178 -24.20 -9.45 -9.97
CA ILE A 178 -23.70 -10.75 -10.44
C ILE A 178 -24.23 -11.90 -9.57
N LYS A 179 -24.33 -11.70 -8.25
CA LYS A 179 -24.87 -12.72 -7.34
C LYS A 179 -26.34 -12.99 -7.60
N ASP A 180 -27.13 -11.94 -7.77
CA ASP A 180 -28.58 -12.04 -8.01
C ASP A 180 -28.86 -12.71 -9.37
N LEU A 181 -28.10 -12.36 -10.41
CA LEU A 181 -28.14 -12.99 -11.73
C LEU A 181 -27.83 -14.50 -11.67
N LYS A 182 -26.81 -14.93 -10.91
CA LYS A 182 -26.49 -16.35 -10.73
C LYS A 182 -27.58 -17.13 -9.99
N ALA A 183 -28.23 -16.50 -9.01
CA ALA A 183 -29.32 -17.12 -8.27
C ALA A 183 -30.56 -17.34 -9.14
N ALA A 184 -30.87 -16.37 -10.02
CA ALA A 184 -31.99 -16.46 -10.96
C ALA A 184 -31.80 -17.57 -12.01
N GLU A 185 -30.57 -17.83 -12.47
CA GLU A 185 -30.30 -18.94 -13.41
C GLU A 185 -30.28 -20.34 -12.76
N SER A 186 -30.16 -20.40 -11.43
CA SER A 186 -30.12 -21.67 -10.68
C SER A 186 -31.50 -22.14 -10.20
N SER A 187 -32.56 -21.36 -10.47
CA SER A 187 -33.95 -21.62 -10.06
C SER A 187 -34.80 -22.01 -11.27
#